data_AF-A0A7X1U810-F1
#
_entry.id   AF-A0A7X1U810-F1
#
_cell.length_a   1.000
_cell.length_b   1.000
_cell.length_c   1.000
_cell.angle_alpha   90.00
_cell.angle_beta   90.00
_cell.angle_gamma   90.00
#
_symmetry.space_group_name_H-M   'P 1'
#
loop_
_entity.id
_entity.type
_entity.pdbx_description
1 polymer ?
#
loop_
_entity_poly.entity_id
_entity_poly.type
_entity_poly.pdbx_seq_one_letter_code
_entity_poly.pdbx_strand_id
1 'polypeptide(L)'
;MINQLKNDVGHSALLPALQSLGGHIEYLDSFQSTKLAKQSSLRSLYEELLPELSPVAKAVDEDEIFAQQVADAIADSAFDRAKRLAHVNPVPQVRHQIVKTFRRNPDVVAEVLLRAKGACEGCRLPAPFQRPDGSLYLEVHHITRLADGGHDTVENALALCPNCHRERHYGRQPNPA
;
A
#
# COMPACT_ATOMS: atom_id res chain seq x y z
N MET A 1 14.17 -0.65 -28.39
CA MET A 1 14.30 0.54 -27.52
C MET A 1 14.20 0.18 -26.03
N ILE A 2 13.06 -0.30 -25.52
CA ILE A 2 12.90 -0.58 -24.07
C ILE A 2 13.87 -1.68 -23.57
N ASN A 3 14.02 -2.78 -24.32
CA ASN A 3 14.99 -3.83 -23.96
C ASN A 3 16.45 -3.37 -24.07
N GLN A 4 16.75 -2.37 -24.92
CA GLN A 4 18.08 -1.75 -24.97
C GLN A 4 18.31 -0.88 -23.73
N LEU A 5 17.34 -0.01 -23.37
CA LEU A 5 17.41 0.78 -22.15
C LEU A 5 17.53 -0.09 -20.89
N LYS A 6 16.82 -1.22 -20.81
CA LYS A 6 16.96 -2.19 -19.71
C LYS A 6 18.38 -2.74 -19.60
N ASN A 7 18.98 -3.12 -20.72
CA ASN A 7 20.35 -3.66 -20.77
C ASN A 7 21.42 -2.59 -20.49
N ASP A 8 21.15 -1.34 -20.88
CA ASP A 8 22.13 -0.25 -20.82
C ASP A 8 22.14 0.48 -19.46
N VAL A 9 20.98 0.66 -18.80
CA VAL A 9 20.86 1.42 -17.54
C VAL A 9 20.24 0.65 -16.37
N GLY A 10 19.70 -0.55 -16.60
CA GLY A 10 19.12 -1.40 -15.54
C GLY A 10 17.71 -1.00 -15.09
N HIS A 11 16.99 -1.95 -14.50
CA HIS A 11 15.58 -1.78 -14.10
C HIS A 11 15.36 -0.65 -13.06
N SER A 12 16.32 -0.44 -12.16
CA SER A 12 16.25 0.60 -11.13
C SER A 12 16.37 2.02 -11.68
N ALA A 13 17.11 2.23 -12.79
CA ALA A 13 17.25 3.54 -13.41
C ALA A 13 16.00 3.98 -14.18
N LEU A 14 15.11 3.03 -14.53
CA LEU A 14 13.85 3.31 -15.23
C LEU A 14 12.70 3.68 -14.29
N LEU A 15 12.84 3.43 -12.98
CA LEU A 15 11.84 3.75 -11.95
C LEU A 15 11.45 5.24 -11.93
N PRO A 16 12.41 6.19 -11.84
CA PRO A 16 12.09 7.61 -11.74
C PRO A 16 11.46 8.15 -13.04
N ALA A 17 11.87 7.61 -14.19
CA ALA A 17 11.28 7.97 -15.48
C ALA A 17 9.81 7.52 -15.57
N LEU A 18 9.49 6.32 -15.09
CA LEU A 18 8.12 5.81 -15.04
C LEU A 18 7.26 6.58 -14.03
N GLN A 19 7.81 6.94 -12.87
CA GLN A 19 7.14 7.80 -11.88
C GLN A 19 6.80 9.18 -12.45
N SER A 20 7.75 9.80 -13.15
CA SER A 20 7.55 11.09 -13.81
C SER A 20 6.48 11.03 -14.90
N LEU A 21 6.47 9.94 -15.69
CA LEU A 21 5.44 9.68 -16.71
C LEU A 21 4.05 9.48 -16.07
N GLY A 22 3.96 8.71 -14.99
CA GLY A 22 2.72 8.52 -14.22
C GLY A 22 2.17 9.84 -13.67
N GLY A 23 3.02 10.66 -13.06
CA GLY A 23 2.64 11.98 -12.56
C GLY A 23 2.13 12.93 -13.65
N HIS A 24 2.69 12.85 -14.87
CA HIS A 24 2.19 13.62 -16.01
C HIS A 24 0.80 13.14 -16.47
N ILE A 25 0.54 11.84 -16.48
CA ILE A 25 -0.79 11.29 -16.80
C ILE A 25 -1.83 11.81 -15.80
N GLU A 26 -1.51 11.78 -14.50
CA GLU A 26 -2.39 12.30 -13.44
C GLU A 26 -2.65 13.81 -13.58
N TYR A 27 -1.62 14.59 -13.88
CA TYR A 27 -1.74 16.02 -14.17
C TYR A 27 -2.71 16.24 -15.33
N LEU A 28 -2.53 15.54 -16.46
CA LEU A 28 -3.40 15.67 -17.63
C LEU A 28 -4.85 15.25 -17.35
N ASP A 29 -5.05 14.15 -16.61
CA ASP A 29 -6.37 13.68 -16.21
C ASP A 29 -7.12 14.68 -15.30
N SER A 30 -6.41 15.60 -14.65
CA SER A 30 -7.04 16.63 -13.79
C SER A 30 -7.72 17.79 -14.55
N PHE A 31 -7.50 17.92 -15.87
CA PHE A 31 -8.05 19.01 -16.70
C PHE A 31 -9.26 18.60 -17.57
N GLN A 32 -9.96 17.50 -17.24
CA GLN A 32 -10.93 16.82 -18.13
C GLN A 32 -11.84 17.72 -18.99
N SER A 33 -11.53 17.76 -20.28
CA SER A 33 -12.50 17.78 -21.38
C SER A 33 -11.80 17.30 -22.65
N THR A 34 -11.84 16.00 -22.91
CA THR A 34 -12.09 15.37 -24.21
C THR A 34 -11.61 13.91 -24.20
N LYS A 35 -12.29 13.09 -24.99
CA LYS A 35 -11.95 11.71 -25.35
C LYS A 35 -10.46 11.44 -25.65
N LEU A 36 -9.63 12.46 -25.92
CA LEU A 36 -8.20 12.34 -26.18
C LEU A 36 -7.37 11.82 -24.99
N ALA A 37 -7.73 12.13 -23.73
CA ALA A 37 -6.92 11.73 -22.56
C ALA A 37 -6.92 10.20 -22.31
N LYS A 38 -7.99 9.52 -22.71
CA LYS A 38 -8.12 8.05 -22.58
C LYS A 38 -7.31 7.26 -23.61
N GLN A 39 -6.79 7.92 -24.66
CA GLN A 39 -6.06 7.29 -25.76
C GLN A 39 -4.73 7.97 -26.06
N SER A 40 -4.14 8.66 -25.08
CA SER A 40 -2.82 9.26 -25.28
C SER A 40 -1.76 8.17 -25.38
N SER A 41 -0.83 8.32 -26.34
CA SER A 41 0.31 7.42 -26.51
C SER A 41 1.15 7.26 -25.24
N LEU A 42 1.13 8.27 -24.35
CA LEU A 42 1.77 8.24 -23.03
C LEU A 42 1.11 7.24 -22.09
N ARG A 43 -0.24 7.15 -22.08
CA ARG A 43 -0.97 6.19 -21.24
C ARG A 43 -0.74 4.77 -21.73
N SER A 44 -0.81 4.53 -23.04
CA SER A 44 -0.52 3.22 -23.61
C SER A 44 0.94 2.79 -23.35
N LEU A 45 1.89 3.71 -23.48
CA LEU A 45 3.30 3.45 -23.16
C LEU A 45 3.50 3.17 -21.66
N TYR A 46 2.83 3.91 -20.78
CA TYR A 46 2.86 3.65 -19.34
C TYR A 46 2.27 2.29 -18.99
N GLU A 47 1.12 1.93 -19.57
CA GLU A 47 0.47 0.63 -19.38
C GLU A 47 1.26 -0.54 -19.96
N GLU A 48 2.01 -0.34 -21.05
CA GLU A 48 2.93 -1.34 -21.61
C GLU A 48 4.18 -1.53 -20.74
N LEU A 49 4.75 -0.42 -20.23
CA LEU A 49 5.98 -0.44 -19.45
C LEU A 49 5.79 -0.90 -18.00
N LEU A 50 4.62 -0.62 -17.43
CA LEU A 50 4.36 -0.87 -16.02
C LEU A 50 4.50 -2.36 -15.64
N PRO A 51 3.91 -3.35 -16.35
CA PRO A 51 4.07 -4.76 -16.03
C PRO A 51 5.52 -5.25 -16.14
N GLU A 52 6.25 -4.75 -17.13
CA GLU A 52 7.63 -5.14 -17.46
C GLU A 52 8.68 -4.57 -16.50
N LEU A 53 8.42 -3.39 -15.93
CA LEU A 53 9.21 -2.78 -14.86
C LEU A 53 8.65 -3.08 -13.47
N SER A 54 7.54 -3.81 -13.43
CA SER A 54 6.92 -4.40 -12.26
C SER A 54 7.25 -5.90 -12.14
N PRO A 55 8.52 -6.28 -11.91
CA PRO A 55 8.81 -7.31 -10.92
C PRO A 55 8.35 -6.93 -9.49
N VAL A 56 7.45 -5.97 -9.34
CA VAL A 56 6.76 -5.58 -8.10
C VAL A 56 5.26 -5.80 -8.26
N ALA A 57 4.88 -7.01 -8.69
CA ALA A 57 3.50 -7.45 -8.66
C ALA A 57 3.40 -8.95 -8.40
N LYS A 58 4.02 -9.40 -7.31
CA LYS A 58 3.42 -10.33 -6.35
C LYS A 58 4.17 -10.15 -5.02
N ALA A 59 3.70 -9.22 -4.21
CA ALA A 59 3.95 -9.21 -2.76
C ALA A 59 3.17 -10.36 -2.07
N VAL A 60 3.16 -11.55 -2.67
CA VAL A 60 2.39 -12.72 -2.22
C VAL A 60 3.33 -13.90 -1.95
N ASP A 61 4.58 -13.63 -1.59
CA ASP A 61 5.51 -14.68 -1.18
C ASP A 61 6.54 -14.14 -0.19
N GLU A 62 6.98 -12.88 -0.29
CA GLU A 62 8.05 -12.38 0.57
C GLU A 62 7.67 -12.18 2.04
N ASP A 63 6.51 -11.59 2.32
CA ASP A 63 6.03 -11.45 3.71
C ASP A 63 5.77 -12.83 4.33
N GLU A 64 5.31 -13.80 3.53
CA GLU A 64 5.08 -15.19 3.96
C GLU A 64 6.41 -15.94 4.16
N ILE A 65 7.38 -15.79 3.25
CA ILE A 65 8.75 -16.31 3.36
C ILE A 65 9.41 -15.73 4.61
N PHE A 66 9.32 -14.41 4.82
CA PHE A 66 9.89 -13.77 6.00
C PHE A 66 9.20 -14.24 7.28
N ALA A 67 7.86 -14.35 7.28
CA ALA A 67 7.13 -14.92 8.41
C ALA A 67 7.56 -16.35 8.70
N GLN A 68 7.81 -17.17 7.68
CA GLN A 68 8.35 -18.52 7.84
C GLN A 68 9.78 -18.51 8.40
N GLN A 69 10.67 -17.66 7.88
CA GLN A 69 12.03 -17.49 8.41
C GLN A 69 12.03 -17.07 9.89
N VAL A 70 11.08 -16.20 10.28
CA VAL A 70 10.87 -15.82 11.68
C VAL A 70 10.38 -17.02 12.49
N ALA A 71 9.43 -17.80 11.98
CA ALA A 71 8.94 -19.01 12.65
C ALA A 71 10.06 -20.04 12.87
N ASP A 72 10.89 -20.28 11.87
CA ASP A 72 12.06 -21.16 11.94
C ASP A 72 13.06 -20.64 12.99
N ALA A 73 13.33 -19.32 13.00
CA ALA A 73 14.21 -18.71 13.98
C ALA A 73 13.65 -18.79 15.42
N ILE A 74 12.33 -18.73 15.59
CA ILE A 74 11.66 -18.92 16.90
C ILE A 74 11.80 -20.37 17.35
N ALA A 75 11.70 -21.34 16.44
CA ALA A 75 11.83 -22.77 16.75
C ALA A 75 13.26 -23.16 17.20
N ASP A 76 14.27 -22.38 16.82
CA ASP A 76 15.65 -22.58 17.26
C ASP A 76 15.88 -22.26 18.75
N SER A 77 17.03 -22.70 19.27
CA SER A 77 17.47 -22.33 20.62
C SER A 77 17.87 -20.85 20.70
N ALA A 78 17.76 -20.28 21.91
CA ALA A 78 18.25 -18.92 22.16
C ALA A 78 19.76 -18.78 21.90
N PHE A 79 20.52 -19.85 22.14
CA PHE A 79 21.96 -19.90 21.87
C PHE A 79 22.26 -19.80 20.37
N ASP A 80 21.55 -20.56 19.53
CA ASP A 80 21.78 -20.57 18.08
C ASP A 80 21.39 -19.22 17.44
N ARG A 81 20.29 -18.62 17.89
CA ARG A 81 19.93 -17.25 17.50
C ARG A 81 21.03 -16.26 17.87
N ALA A 82 21.52 -16.29 19.11
CA ALA A 82 22.57 -15.37 19.58
C ALA A 82 23.86 -15.54 18.77
N LYS A 83 24.24 -16.78 18.44
CA LYS A 83 25.39 -17.06 17.57
C LYS A 83 25.23 -16.45 16.18
N ARG A 84 24.04 -16.57 15.55
CA ARG A 84 23.78 -15.92 14.25
C ARG A 84 23.86 -14.40 14.35
N LEU A 85 23.31 -13.80 15.40
CA LEU A 85 23.33 -12.35 15.62
C LEU A 85 24.74 -11.80 15.91
N ALA A 86 25.63 -12.59 16.51
CA ALA A 86 27.01 -12.16 16.78
C ALA A 86 27.87 -12.01 15.52
N HIS A 87 27.48 -12.65 14.40
CA HIS A 87 28.24 -12.68 13.15
C HIS A 87 27.52 -11.98 11.99
N VAL A 88 26.36 -11.38 12.22
CA VAL A 88 25.60 -10.68 11.18
C VAL A 88 26.10 -9.24 11.02
N ASN A 89 26.09 -8.72 9.80
CA ASN A 89 26.23 -7.28 9.58
C ASN A 89 24.94 -6.60 10.09
N PRO A 90 25.01 -5.70 11.09
CA PRO A 90 23.82 -5.04 11.62
C PRO A 90 23.22 -4.01 10.65
N VAL A 91 23.93 -3.66 9.57
CA VAL A 91 23.43 -2.74 8.55
C VAL A 91 22.48 -3.51 7.62
N PRO A 92 21.18 -3.16 7.60
CA PRO A 92 20.22 -3.83 6.71
C PRO A 92 20.50 -3.46 5.24
N GLN A 93 20.16 -4.38 4.35
CA GLN A 93 20.19 -4.11 2.92
C GLN A 93 19.02 -3.20 2.54
N VAL A 94 19.31 -2.14 1.78
CA VAL A 94 18.29 -1.22 1.26
C VAL A 94 17.66 -1.81 0.00
N ARG A 95 16.34 -1.73 -0.08
CA ARG A 95 15.58 -2.16 -1.26
C ARG A 95 14.63 -1.06 -1.71
N HIS A 96 14.54 -0.88 -3.03
CA HIS A 96 13.61 0.02 -3.67
C HIS A 96 12.40 -0.75 -4.19
N GLN A 97 11.19 -0.23 -3.96
CA GLN A 97 9.94 -0.83 -4.43
C GLN A 97 9.05 0.24 -5.09
N ILE A 98 8.36 -0.13 -6.18
CA ILE A 98 7.29 0.69 -6.77
C ILE A 98 5.97 0.20 -6.18
N VAL A 99 5.18 1.10 -5.60
CA VAL A 99 3.87 0.74 -5.05
C VAL A 99 2.77 1.47 -5.83
N LYS A 100 1.77 0.71 -6.27
CA LYS A 100 0.51 1.29 -6.77
C LYS A 100 -0.32 1.76 -5.57
N THR A 101 -0.70 3.03 -5.59
CA THR A 101 -1.59 3.61 -4.57
C THR A 101 -2.82 4.23 -5.22
N PHE A 102 -3.83 4.54 -4.41
CA PHE A 102 -5.07 5.17 -4.87
C PHE A 102 -5.18 6.56 -4.27
N ARG A 103 -5.47 7.56 -5.11
CA ARG A 103 -5.88 8.89 -4.65
C ARG A 103 -7.30 8.78 -4.10
N ARG A 104 -7.43 8.82 -2.78
CA ARG A 104 -8.73 8.73 -2.09
C ARG A 104 -9.44 10.09 -2.09
N ASN A 105 -10.76 10.06 -2.12
CA ASN A 105 -11.61 11.23 -1.99
C ASN A 105 -11.57 11.73 -0.54
N PRO A 106 -11.07 12.95 -0.27
CA PRO A 106 -10.98 13.48 1.09
C PRO A 106 -12.35 13.64 1.76
N ASP A 107 -13.42 13.91 1.00
CA ASP A 107 -14.76 14.09 1.57
C ASP A 107 -15.33 12.77 2.11
N VAL A 108 -15.04 11.64 1.44
CA VAL A 108 -15.40 10.31 1.93
C VAL A 108 -14.69 10.02 3.25
N VAL A 109 -13.39 10.33 3.32
CA VAL A 109 -12.59 10.13 4.54
C VAL A 109 -13.13 11.00 5.68
N ALA A 110 -13.39 12.28 5.42
CA ALA A 110 -13.90 13.21 6.42
C ALA A 110 -15.28 12.79 6.95
N GLU A 111 -16.22 12.46 6.06
CA GLU A 111 -17.57 12.05 6.42
C GLU A 111 -17.57 10.79 7.29
N VAL A 112 -16.76 9.79 6.94
CA VAL A 112 -16.64 8.54 7.70
C VAL A 112 -16.06 8.79 9.10
N LEU A 113 -15.05 9.66 9.23
CA LEU A 113 -14.48 10.03 10.52
C LEU A 113 -15.46 10.83 11.41
N LEU A 114 -16.22 11.75 10.81
CA LEU A 114 -17.26 12.53 11.51
C LEU A 114 -18.41 11.63 11.99
N ARG A 115 -18.89 10.73 11.12
CA ARG A 115 -19.93 9.74 11.43
C ARG A 115 -19.54 8.87 12.64
N ALA A 116 -18.27 8.48 12.72
CA ALA A 116 -17.73 7.64 13.78
C ALA A 116 -17.68 8.32 15.15
N LYS A 117 -17.69 9.67 15.20
CA LYS A 117 -17.66 10.46 16.45
C LYS A 117 -16.56 10.03 17.42
N GLY A 118 -15.40 9.66 16.89
CA GLY A 118 -14.25 9.23 17.69
C GLY A 118 -14.35 7.84 18.27
N ALA A 119 -15.31 7.01 17.88
CA ALA A 119 -15.40 5.60 18.26
C ALA A 119 -15.17 4.69 17.04
N CYS A 120 -14.44 3.60 17.23
CA CYS A 120 -14.21 2.59 16.21
C CYS A 120 -15.53 1.95 15.77
N GLU A 121 -15.81 1.91 14.47
CA GLU A 121 -17.04 1.30 13.94
C GLU A 121 -17.02 -0.24 13.99
N GLY A 122 -15.85 -0.85 14.21
CA GLY A 122 -15.71 -2.29 14.43
C GLY A 122 -15.93 -2.70 15.89
N CYS A 123 -15.03 -2.30 16.79
CA CYS A 123 -15.09 -2.72 18.21
C CYS A 123 -15.87 -1.78 19.12
N ARG A 124 -16.38 -0.65 18.62
CA ARG A 124 -17.12 0.38 19.38
C ARG A 124 -16.34 1.07 20.51
N LEU A 125 -15.06 0.77 20.67
CA LEU A 125 -14.19 1.45 21.62
C LEU A 125 -13.79 2.84 21.11
N PRO A 126 -13.52 3.81 22.01
CA PRO A 126 -12.98 5.11 21.63
C PRO A 126 -11.66 5.00 20.85
N ALA A 127 -11.35 6.03 20.07
CA ALA A 127 -10.06 6.18 19.42
C ALA A 127 -8.92 6.03 20.45
N PRO A 128 -7.85 5.29 20.13
CA PRO A 128 -6.82 4.94 21.11
C PRO A 128 -5.98 6.14 21.57
N PHE A 129 -5.88 7.19 20.77
CA PHE A 129 -5.11 8.39 21.10
C PHE A 129 -5.56 9.60 20.24
N GLN A 130 -5.07 10.79 20.61
CA GLN A 130 -5.22 12.02 19.84
C GLN A 130 -3.97 12.31 19.01
N ARG A 131 -4.16 12.88 17.82
CA ARG A 131 -3.10 13.42 16.98
C ARG A 131 -2.53 14.71 17.61
N PRO A 132 -1.35 15.19 17.16
CA PRO A 132 -0.80 16.45 17.62
C PRO A 132 -1.72 17.67 17.43
N ASP A 133 -2.64 17.61 16.47
CA ASP A 133 -3.66 18.64 16.22
C ASP A 133 -4.91 18.51 17.12
N GLY A 134 -4.94 17.55 18.05
CA GLY A 134 -6.04 17.27 18.97
C GLY A 134 -7.14 16.36 18.40
N SER A 135 -7.11 16.02 17.12
CA SER A 135 -8.12 15.12 16.51
C SER A 135 -7.96 13.67 16.98
N LEU A 136 -9.08 12.94 17.11
CA LEU A 136 -9.08 11.54 17.54
C LEU A 136 -8.60 10.61 16.41
N TYR A 137 -7.69 9.68 16.73
CA TYR A 137 -7.06 8.83 15.71
C TYR A 137 -7.91 7.59 15.37
N LEU A 138 -8.48 7.58 14.16
CA LEU A 138 -9.03 6.40 13.49
C LEU A 138 -8.49 6.30 12.06
N GLU A 139 -8.51 5.11 11.48
CA GLU A 139 -8.08 4.79 10.13
C GLU A 139 -9.31 4.44 9.27
N VAL A 140 -9.47 5.11 8.12
CA VAL A 140 -10.56 4.79 7.18
C VAL A 140 -10.19 3.59 6.32
N HIS A 141 -11.05 2.57 6.38
CA HIS A 141 -10.92 1.29 5.72
C HIS A 141 -12.09 1.06 4.78
N HIS A 142 -11.81 0.68 3.53
CA HIS A 142 -12.87 0.28 2.59
C HIS A 142 -13.25 -1.18 2.80
N ILE A 143 -14.55 -1.47 2.96
CA ILE A 143 -15.11 -2.82 3.19
C ILE A 143 -14.73 -3.74 2.03
N THR A 144 -15.08 -3.35 0.80
CA THR A 144 -14.45 -3.87 -0.40
C THR A 144 -13.24 -3.00 -0.71
N ARG A 145 -12.03 -3.56 -0.62
CA ARG A 145 -10.79 -2.79 -0.80
C ARG A 145 -10.72 -2.19 -2.21
N LEU A 146 -10.17 -0.99 -2.33
CA LEU A 146 -9.94 -0.35 -3.64
C LEU A 146 -9.05 -1.21 -4.56
N ALA A 147 -8.09 -1.93 -3.98
CA ALA A 147 -7.23 -2.87 -4.70
C ALA A 147 -8.01 -4.04 -5.34
N ASP A 148 -9.15 -4.42 -4.75
CA ASP A 148 -10.04 -5.48 -5.24
C ASP A 148 -11.19 -4.92 -6.10
N GLY A 149 -11.11 -3.65 -6.52
CA GLY A 149 -12.14 -2.99 -7.32
C GLY A 149 -13.28 -2.35 -6.52
N GLY A 150 -13.12 -2.17 -5.20
CA GLY A 150 -14.07 -1.44 -4.38
C GLY A 150 -14.20 0.04 -4.76
N HIS A 151 -15.38 0.61 -4.55
CA HIS A 151 -15.66 2.02 -4.82
C HIS A 151 -15.22 2.90 -3.64
N ASP A 152 -14.76 4.11 -3.94
CA ASP A 152 -14.43 5.09 -2.91
C ASP A 152 -15.67 5.89 -2.49
N THR A 153 -16.52 5.29 -1.66
CA THR A 153 -17.77 5.89 -1.16
C THR A 153 -17.92 5.70 0.35
N VAL A 154 -18.80 6.51 0.96
CA VAL A 154 -19.06 6.49 2.41
C VAL A 154 -19.67 5.17 2.87
N GLU A 155 -20.49 4.54 2.03
CA GLU A 155 -21.16 3.26 2.30
C GLU A 155 -20.16 2.10 2.27
N ASN A 156 -19.12 2.20 1.44
CA ASN A 156 -18.06 1.20 1.35
C ASN A 156 -16.92 1.48 2.33
N ALA A 157 -17.05 2.39 3.29
CA ALA A 157 -15.95 2.81 4.16
C ALA A 157 -16.33 2.82 5.65
N LEU A 158 -15.37 2.47 6.50
CA LEU A 158 -15.49 2.40 7.96
C LEU A 158 -14.32 3.13 8.64
N ALA A 159 -14.57 3.81 9.75
CA ALA A 159 -13.53 4.32 10.64
C ALA A 159 -13.17 3.27 11.69
N LEU A 160 -11.95 2.75 11.64
CA LEU A 160 -11.48 1.68 12.52
C LEU A 160 -10.31 2.16 13.38
N CYS A 161 -10.18 1.60 14.60
CA CYS A 161 -8.93 1.73 15.34
C CYS A 161 -7.83 0.91 14.65
N PRO A 162 -6.53 1.18 14.90
CA PRO A 162 -5.42 0.46 14.28
C PRO A 162 -5.53 -1.06 14.43
N ASN A 163 -5.99 -1.53 15.60
CA ASN A 163 -6.13 -2.96 15.88
C ASN A 163 -7.20 -3.60 14.99
N CYS A 164 -8.41 -3.04 14.95
CA CYS A 164 -9.49 -3.56 14.09
C CYS A 164 -9.16 -3.42 12.60
N HIS A 165 -8.45 -2.35 12.21
CA HIS A 165 -8.02 -2.17 10.83
C HIS A 165 -7.06 -3.29 10.40
N ARG A 166 -6.04 -3.58 11.21
CA ARG A 166 -5.08 -4.66 10.92
C ARG A 166 -5.71 -6.05 11.00
N GLU A 167 -6.62 -6.27 11.92
CA GLU A 167 -7.38 -7.52 12.01
C GLU A 167 -8.20 -7.79 10.73
N ARG A 168 -8.78 -6.77 10.10
CA ARG A 168 -9.47 -6.97 8.80
C ARG A 168 -8.54 -7.29 7.65
N HIS A 169 -7.27 -6.90 7.72
CA HIS A 169 -6.27 -7.22 6.70
C HIS A 169 -5.62 -8.58 6.90
N TYR A 170 -5.34 -8.98 8.15
CA TYR A 170 -4.46 -10.12 8.46
C TYR A 170 -5.04 -11.09 9.50
N GLY A 171 -6.17 -10.76 10.12
CA GLY A 171 -6.79 -11.57 11.17
C GLY A 171 -7.38 -12.86 10.62
N ARG A 172 -7.39 -13.92 11.46
CA ARG A 172 -7.99 -15.22 11.13
C ARG A 172 -9.50 -15.16 10.87
N GLN A 173 -10.20 -14.19 11.48
CA GLN A 173 -11.61 -13.94 11.24
C GLN A 173 -11.80 -12.43 11.05
N PRO A 174 -12.26 -11.96 9.88
CA PRO A 174 -12.68 -10.58 9.75
C PRO A 174 -13.93 -10.39 10.60
N ASN A 175 -13.83 -9.62 11.68
CA ASN A 175 -14.93 -9.33 12.59
C ASN A 175 -16.13 -8.80 11.77
N PRO A 176 -17.32 -9.45 11.81
CA PRO A 176 -18.44 -9.05 10.97
C PRO A 176 -18.79 -7.58 11.24
N ALA A 177 -18.94 -6.83 10.15
CA ALA A 177 -19.38 -5.44 10.20
C ALA A 177 -20.76 -5.31 10.83
#